data_AF-A0A2K2VJ87-F1
#
_entry.id   AF-A0A2K2VJ87-F1
#
_cell.length_a   1.000
_cell.length_b   1.000
_cell.length_c   1.000
_cell.angle_alpha   90.00
_cell.angle_beta   90.00
_cell.angle_gamma   90.00
#
_symmetry.space_group_name_H-M   'P 1'
#
loop_
_entity.id
_entity.type
_entity.pdbx_description
1 polymer ?
#
loop_
_entity_poly.entity_id
_entity_poly.type
_entity_poly.pdbx_seq_one_letter_code
_entity_poly.pdbx_strand_id
1 'polypeptide(L)'
;GFPEWAQKTLNEHRGDQREYLYSLEQFEAGKTHDDLWNAAQMEMVHRGKMHGYLRMYWAKKILEWTASPEEALEVAILLNDKYELDGRDTNGYAGIAWSIGGVHDRAWQERPIFGKIRYMSYGGCKAKFKVKTYIQKHSH
;
A
#
# COMPACT_ATOMS: atom_id res chain seq x y z
N GLY A 1 -16.44 3.88 -6.91
CA GLY A 1 -15.72 4.60 -5.84
C GLY A 1 -15.70 3.76 -4.57
N PHE A 2 -15.07 4.26 -3.50
CA PHE A 2 -15.05 3.56 -2.20
C PHE A 2 -16.46 3.45 -1.60
N PRO A 3 -16.78 2.40 -0.83
CA PRO A 3 -18.07 2.29 -0.14
C PRO A 3 -18.22 3.39 0.92
N GLU A 4 -19.45 3.78 1.22
CA GLU A 4 -19.75 4.90 2.16
C GLU A 4 -19.10 4.72 3.53
N TRP A 5 -19.08 3.49 4.06
CA TRP A 5 -18.46 3.18 5.36
C TRP A 5 -16.96 3.48 5.37
N ALA A 6 -16.28 3.25 4.24
CA ALA A 6 -14.85 3.48 4.10
C ALA A 6 -14.55 4.98 3.95
N GLN A 7 -15.36 5.68 3.14
CA GLN A 7 -15.25 7.14 3.03
C GLN A 7 -15.44 7.81 4.39
N LYS A 8 -16.46 7.39 5.15
CA LYS A 8 -16.73 7.93 6.48
C LYS A 8 -15.55 7.72 7.43
N THR A 9 -15.05 6.48 7.56
CA THR A 9 -13.96 6.20 8.50
C THR A 9 -12.66 6.89 8.09
N LEU A 10 -12.33 6.94 6.80
CA LEU A 10 -11.13 7.66 6.33
C LEU A 10 -11.23 9.17 6.60
N ASN A 11 -12.43 9.76 6.46
CA ASN A 11 -12.66 11.17 6.77
C ASN A 11 -12.52 11.47 8.27
N GLU A 12 -13.02 10.59 9.13
CA GLU A 12 -12.89 10.69 10.60
C GLU A 12 -11.42 10.71 11.04
N HIS A 13 -10.54 10.01 10.32
CA HIS A 13 -9.11 9.87 10.65
C HIS A 13 -8.17 10.81 9.87
N ARG A 14 -8.69 11.79 9.12
CA ARG A 14 -7.85 12.77 8.39
C ARG A 14 -6.97 13.63 9.29
N GLY A 15 -7.36 13.82 10.55
CA GLY A 15 -6.61 14.62 11.53
C GLY A 15 -5.50 13.86 12.25
N ASP A 16 -5.43 12.53 12.10
CA ASP A 16 -4.50 11.70 12.88
C ASP A 16 -3.05 12.01 12.54
N GLN A 17 -2.14 12.02 13.51
CA GLN A 17 -0.73 12.25 13.19
C GLN A 17 -0.15 11.05 12.41
N ARG A 18 0.55 11.33 11.31
CA ARG A 18 1.28 10.33 10.52
C ARG A 18 2.70 10.28 11.02
N GLU A 19 3.18 9.10 11.39
CA GLU A 19 4.56 8.91 11.87
C GLU A 19 5.58 9.17 10.75
N TYR A 20 5.23 8.80 9.51
CA TYR A 20 6.03 9.01 8.32
C TYR A 20 5.19 9.63 7.21
N LEU A 21 5.82 10.51 6.44
CA LEU A 21 5.30 11.06 5.20
C LEU A 21 6.38 10.96 4.14
N TYR A 22 6.10 10.27 3.04
CA TYR A 22 7.03 10.11 1.94
C TYR A 22 6.53 10.81 0.69
N SER A 23 7.45 11.44 -0.04
CA SER A 23 7.16 11.95 -1.38
C SER A 23 7.00 10.81 -2.38
N LEU A 24 6.39 11.12 -3.54
CA LEU A 24 6.31 10.18 -4.65
C LEU A 24 7.68 9.65 -5.05
N GLU A 25 8.72 10.49 -5.07
CA GLU A 25 10.09 10.09 -5.43
C GLU A 25 10.70 9.14 -4.39
N GLN A 26 10.40 9.35 -3.10
CA GLN A 26 10.86 8.44 -2.04
C GLN A 26 10.17 7.08 -2.15
N PHE A 27 8.86 7.06 -2.40
CA PHE A 27 8.14 5.82 -2.67
C PHE A 27 8.67 5.14 -3.93
N GLU A 28 8.81 5.87 -5.04
CA GLU A 28 9.28 5.35 -6.32
C GLU A 28 10.66 4.68 -6.20
N ALA A 29 11.58 5.33 -5.49
CA ALA A 29 12.94 4.85 -5.28
C ALA A 29 13.09 3.80 -4.18
N GLY A 30 12.01 3.35 -3.53
CA GLY A 30 12.08 2.37 -2.45
C GLY A 30 12.85 2.89 -1.23
N LYS A 31 12.64 4.15 -0.85
CA LYS A 31 13.36 4.85 0.23
C LYS A 31 12.48 5.13 1.44
N THR A 32 11.87 4.09 1.98
CA THR A 32 11.12 4.16 3.24
C THR A 32 11.92 3.52 4.39
N HIS A 33 11.45 3.66 5.62
CA HIS A 33 11.98 2.97 6.79
C HIS A 33 11.72 1.45 6.77
N ASP A 34 10.86 0.95 5.87
CA ASP A 34 10.44 -0.45 5.84
C ASP A 34 11.12 -1.21 4.70
N ASP A 35 12.10 -2.04 5.05
CA ASP A 35 12.85 -2.84 4.08
C ASP A 35 11.98 -3.81 3.27
N LEU A 36 10.87 -4.31 3.83
CA LEU A 36 9.95 -5.18 3.08
C LEU A 36 9.18 -4.36 2.04
N TRP A 37 8.74 -3.16 2.42
CA TRP A 37 8.08 -2.25 1.47
C TRP A 37 9.04 -1.85 0.35
N ASN A 38 10.27 -1.48 0.70
CA ASN A 38 11.32 -1.12 -0.24
C ASN A 38 11.62 -2.29 -1.20
N ALA A 39 11.77 -3.51 -0.67
CA ALA A 39 11.98 -4.71 -1.50
C ALA A 39 10.81 -4.99 -2.44
N ALA A 40 9.57 -4.77 -2.00
CA ALA A 40 8.38 -4.93 -2.84
C ALA A 40 8.34 -3.91 -3.98
N GLN A 41 8.63 -2.65 -3.67
CA GLN A 41 8.78 -1.59 -4.65
C GLN A 41 9.87 -1.93 -5.67
N MET A 42 11.05 -2.38 -5.23
CA MET A 42 12.15 -2.71 -6.13
C MET A 42 11.89 -3.96 -6.98
N GLU A 43 11.12 -4.93 -6.47
CA GLU A 43 10.63 -6.03 -7.31
C GLU A 43 9.79 -5.51 -8.47
N MET A 44 8.83 -4.62 -8.18
CA MET A 44 7.99 -3.99 -9.19
C MET A 44 8.83 -3.19 -10.21
N VAL A 45 9.74 -2.34 -9.74
CA VAL A 45 10.57 -1.49 -10.61
C VAL A 45 11.48 -2.30 -11.52
N HIS A 46 12.13 -3.35 -11.02
CA HIS A 46 13.12 -4.11 -11.80
C HIS A 46 12.53 -5.25 -12.62
N ARG A 47 11.42 -5.85 -12.17
CA ARG A 47 10.83 -7.03 -12.83
C ARG A 47 9.52 -6.74 -13.52
N GLY A 48 8.91 -5.59 -13.23
CA GLY A 48 7.58 -5.23 -13.69
C GLY A 48 6.48 -6.16 -13.18
N LYS A 49 6.74 -6.86 -12.06
CA LYS A 49 5.79 -7.76 -11.41
C LYS A 49 6.04 -7.91 -9.92
N MET A 50 5.28 -7.20 -9.08
CA MET A 50 5.31 -7.41 -7.63
C MET A 50 4.54 -8.68 -7.24
N HIS A 51 5.02 -9.37 -6.20
CA HIS A 51 4.29 -10.49 -5.61
C HIS A 51 2.88 -10.06 -5.15
N GLY A 52 1.84 -10.80 -5.56
CA GLY A 52 0.43 -10.38 -5.34
C GLY A 52 0.05 -10.16 -3.86
N TYR A 53 0.59 -10.96 -2.93
CA TYR A 53 0.36 -10.72 -1.49
C TYR A 53 0.97 -9.38 -1.02
N LEU A 54 2.09 -8.98 -1.62
CA LEU A 54 2.79 -7.76 -1.26
C LEU A 54 2.21 -6.53 -1.92
N ARG A 55 1.50 -6.64 -3.06
CA ARG A 55 0.72 -5.51 -3.60
C ARG A 55 -0.28 -4.96 -2.58
N MET A 56 -0.94 -5.84 -1.83
CA MET A 56 -1.83 -5.45 -0.73
C MET A 56 -1.08 -4.74 0.40
N TYR A 57 0.07 -5.28 0.82
CA TYR A 57 0.91 -4.68 1.84
C TYR A 57 1.38 -3.28 1.42
N TRP A 58 1.92 -3.21 0.20
CA TRP A 58 2.47 -2.03 -0.43
C TRP A 58 1.45 -0.89 -0.52
N ALA A 59 0.26 -1.15 -1.06
CA ALA A 59 -0.78 -0.13 -1.20
C ALA A 59 -1.32 0.34 0.16
N LYS A 60 -1.43 -0.55 1.15
CA LYS A 60 -1.86 -0.19 2.51
C LYS A 60 -0.84 0.70 3.22
N LYS A 61 0.45 0.48 2.99
CA LYS A 61 1.51 1.32 3.55
C LYS A 61 1.60 2.68 2.88
N ILE A 62 1.26 2.79 1.60
CA ILE A 62 1.09 4.10 0.95
C ILE A 62 0.01 4.91 1.68
N LEU A 63 -1.15 4.32 1.99
CA LEU A 63 -2.19 4.98 2.80
C LEU A 63 -1.69 5.40 4.19
N GLU A 64 -0.84 4.59 4.83
CA GLU A 64 -0.30 4.90 6.16
C GLU A 64 0.71 6.06 6.14
N TRP A 65 1.37 6.30 5.00
CA TRP A 65 2.54 7.19 4.89
C TRP A 65 2.37 8.32 3.86
N THR A 66 1.13 8.66 3.50
CA THR A 66 0.75 9.88 2.76
C THR A 66 -0.11 10.80 3.63
N ALA A 67 -0.26 12.06 3.23
CA ALA A 67 -1.03 13.03 4.01
C ALA A 67 -2.54 12.76 3.91
N SER A 68 -3.01 12.13 2.84
CA SER A 68 -4.43 11.87 2.60
C SER A 68 -4.71 10.55 1.86
N PRO A 69 -5.94 10.01 1.96
CA PRO A 69 -6.36 8.87 1.14
C PRO A 69 -6.35 9.16 -0.36
N GLU A 70 -6.61 10.40 -0.77
CA GLU A 70 -6.57 10.83 -2.17
C GLU A 70 -5.15 10.77 -2.72
N GLU A 71 -4.19 11.34 -2.00
CA GLU A 71 -2.77 11.26 -2.32
C GLU A 71 -2.29 9.80 -2.32
N ALA A 72 -2.75 8.99 -1.36
CA ALA A 72 -2.42 7.57 -1.32
C ALA A 72 -2.87 6.84 -2.60
N LEU A 73 -4.09 7.14 -3.04
CA LEU A 73 -4.67 6.55 -4.24
C LEU A 73 -3.92 7.01 -5.50
N GLU A 74 -3.58 8.29 -5.60
CA GLU A 74 -2.81 8.86 -6.69
C GLU A 74 -1.41 8.21 -6.79
N VAL A 75 -0.66 8.18 -5.69
CA VAL A 75 0.68 7.57 -5.63
C VAL A 75 0.61 6.08 -6.02
N ALA A 76 -0.35 5.33 -5.46
CA ALA A 76 -0.49 3.92 -5.74
C ALA A 76 -0.82 3.64 -7.21
N ILE A 77 -1.70 4.45 -7.82
CA ILE A 77 -2.06 4.31 -9.24
C ILE A 77 -0.87 4.65 -10.13
N LEU A 78 -0.21 5.79 -9.89
CA LEU A 78 0.93 6.25 -10.69
C LEU A 78 2.05 5.21 -10.73
N LEU A 79 2.42 4.66 -9.57
CA LEU A 79 3.50 3.67 -9.50
C LEU A 79 3.09 2.32 -10.10
N ASN A 80 1.85 1.86 -9.86
CA ASN A 80 1.35 0.63 -10.46
C ASN A 80 1.33 0.73 -11.99
N ASP A 81 0.78 1.81 -12.54
CA ASP A 81 0.63 1.98 -13.98
C ASP A 81 1.97 2.23 -14.71
N LYS A 82 2.95 2.80 -14.01
CA LYS A 82 4.30 3.03 -14.53
C LYS A 82 5.13 1.76 -14.63
N TYR A 83 5.06 0.88 -13.62
CA TYR A 83 6.01 -0.23 -13.49
C TYR A 83 5.40 -1.62 -13.70
N GLU A 84 4.15 -1.87 -13.32
CA GLU A 84 3.57 -3.20 -13.50
C GLU A 84 3.32 -3.49 -14.99
N LEU A 85 3.86 -4.60 -15.47
CA LEU A 85 3.60 -5.09 -16.84
C LEU A 85 2.13 -5.48 -17.04
N ASP A 86 1.46 -5.86 -15.95
CA ASP A 86 0.02 -6.07 -15.87
C ASP A 86 -0.74 -4.85 -15.28
N GLY A 87 -0.08 -3.68 -15.25
CA GLY A 87 -0.66 -2.40 -14.86
C GLY A 87 -1.62 -1.83 -15.93
N ARG A 88 -2.27 -0.68 -15.62
CA ARG A 88 -3.32 -0.06 -16.47
C ARG A 88 -4.46 -1.02 -16.81
N ASP A 89 -4.75 -1.92 -15.88
CA ASP A 89 -5.83 -2.89 -15.99
C ASP A 89 -6.84 -2.69 -14.85
N THR A 90 -8.09 -3.10 -15.13
CA THR A 90 -9.20 -3.09 -14.18
C THR A 90 -8.86 -3.79 -12.86
N ASN A 91 -8.04 -4.85 -12.88
CA ASN A 91 -7.61 -5.55 -11.68
C ASN A 91 -6.69 -4.70 -10.81
N GLY A 92 -5.83 -3.87 -11.40
CA GLY A 92 -4.94 -2.95 -10.68
C GLY A 92 -5.74 -1.93 -9.89
N TYR A 93 -6.68 -1.24 -10.55
CA TYR A 93 -7.55 -0.27 -9.90
C TYR A 93 -8.43 -0.91 -8.82
N ALA A 94 -9.00 -2.09 -9.08
CA ALA A 94 -9.80 -2.81 -8.09
C ALA A 94 -8.96 -3.24 -6.87
N GLY A 95 -7.72 -3.71 -7.08
CA GLY A 95 -6.81 -4.11 -6.02
C GLY A 95 -6.33 -2.93 -5.15
N ILE A 96 -6.04 -1.79 -5.77
CA ILE A 96 -5.70 -0.55 -5.05
C ILE A 96 -6.92 -0.05 -4.26
N ALA A 97 -8.10 -0.03 -4.89
CA ALA A 97 -9.33 0.40 -4.22
C ALA A 97 -9.76 -0.53 -3.08
N TRP A 98 -9.49 -1.84 -3.19
CA TRP A 98 -9.63 -2.80 -2.08
C TRP A 98 -8.65 -2.48 -0.95
N SER A 99 -7.40 -2.16 -1.31
CA SER A 99 -6.33 -1.93 -0.33
C SER A 99 -6.50 -0.65 0.47
N ILE A 100 -6.80 0.47 -0.21
CA ILE A 100 -6.89 1.81 0.37
C ILE A 100 -8.31 2.11 0.84
N GLY A 101 -9.32 1.71 0.05
CA GLY A 101 -10.71 2.09 0.26
C GLY A 101 -11.65 0.98 0.69
N GLY A 102 -11.16 -0.24 0.91
CA GLY A 102 -11.99 -1.36 1.35
C GLY A 102 -13.07 -1.78 0.35
N VAL A 103 -12.91 -1.47 -0.94
CA VAL A 103 -13.83 -1.96 -1.99
C VAL A 103 -13.80 -3.49 -2.01
N HIS A 104 -14.97 -4.13 -1.97
CA HIS A 104 -15.11 -5.59 -1.81
C HIS A 104 -14.50 -6.17 -0.51
N ASP A 105 -14.19 -5.34 0.48
CA ASP A 105 -13.86 -5.77 1.85
C ASP A 105 -14.96 -5.32 2.82
N ARG A 106 -14.84 -5.77 4.07
CA ARG A 106 -15.66 -5.34 5.20
C ARG A 106 -14.88 -4.40 6.12
N ALA A 107 -15.59 -3.75 7.04
CA ALA A 107 -14.97 -2.98 8.12
C ALA A 107 -14.19 -3.88 9.10
N TRP A 108 -13.04 -3.40 9.55
CA TRP A 108 -12.16 -4.05 10.53
C TRP A 108 -12.11 -3.25 11.84
N GLN A 109 -11.34 -3.74 12.81
CA GLN A 109 -11.06 -3.01 14.05
C GLN A 109 -10.45 -1.64 13.71
N GLU A 110 -11.03 -0.61 14.31
CA GLU A 110 -10.65 0.78 14.10
C GLU A 110 -9.23 1.07 14.61
N ARG A 111 -8.47 1.85 13.85
CA ARG A 111 -7.07 2.21 14.12
C ARG A 111 -6.80 3.64 13.65
N PRO A 112 -5.83 4.34 14.25
CA PRO A 112 -5.36 5.61 13.71
C PRO A 112 -4.97 5.48 12.25
N ILE A 113 -5.21 6.55 11.48
CA ILE A 113 -4.96 6.70 10.03
C ILE A 113 -5.89 5.84 9.16
N PHE A 114 -5.96 4.53 9.43
CA PHE A 114 -6.75 3.58 8.63
C PHE A 114 -8.25 3.64 8.92
N GLY A 115 -8.64 4.10 10.10
CA GLY A 115 -9.97 3.84 10.63
C GLY A 115 -10.27 2.35 10.57
N LYS A 116 -11.35 1.98 9.88
CA LYS A 116 -11.81 0.58 9.73
C LYS A 116 -11.29 -0.12 8.48
N ILE A 117 -10.37 0.48 7.72
CA ILE A 117 -9.70 -0.20 6.60
C ILE A 117 -8.83 -1.33 7.15
N ARG A 118 -8.80 -2.48 6.45
CA ARG A 118 -7.99 -3.63 6.87
C ARG A 118 -6.51 -3.24 6.98
N TYR A 119 -5.94 -3.38 8.17
CA TYR A 119 -4.51 -3.17 8.41
C TYR A 119 -3.66 -4.40 8.05
N MET A 120 -2.44 -4.18 7.59
CA MET A 120 -1.41 -5.22 7.43
C MET A 120 -0.10 -4.78 8.07
N SER A 121 0.41 -5.58 9.00
CA SER A 121 1.67 -5.31 9.69
C SER A 121 2.84 -6.08 9.07
N TYR A 122 4.05 -5.54 9.23
CA TYR A 122 5.29 -6.24 8.91
C TYR A 122 5.37 -7.59 9.64
N GLY A 123 5.01 -7.62 10.93
CA GLY A 123 4.97 -8.85 11.73
C GLY A 123 4.01 -9.90 11.17
N GLY A 124 2.84 -9.48 10.70
CA GLY A 124 1.86 -10.36 10.06
C GLY A 124 2.37 -10.93 8.73
N CYS A 125 3.15 -10.15 7.98
CA CYS A 125 3.85 -10.61 6.78
C CYS A 125 4.92 -11.65 7.10
N LYS A 126 5.76 -11.39 8.11
CA LYS A 126 6.81 -12.31 8.57
C LYS A 126 6.28 -13.68 9.03
N ALA A 127 5.07 -13.73 9.57
CA ALA A 127 4.42 -14.98 9.96
C ALA A 127 3.93 -15.82 8.75
N LYS A 128 3.74 -15.21 7.58
CA LYS A 128 3.15 -15.85 6.39
C LYS A 128 4.15 -16.22 5.30
N PHE A 129 5.28 -15.52 5.22
CA PHE A 129 6.31 -15.80 4.20
C PHE A 129 7.72 -15.46 4.70
N LYS A 130 8.73 -15.97 3.98
CA LYS A 130 10.15 -15.76 4.29
C LYS A 130 10.59 -14.33 3.94
N VAL A 131 10.13 -13.34 4.70
CA VAL A 131 10.41 -11.91 4.52
C VAL A 131 11.90 -11.63 4.34
N LYS A 132 12.77 -12.22 5.16
CA LYS A 132 14.22 -12.01 5.06
C LYS A 132 14.79 -12.42 3.70
N THR A 133 14.37 -13.58 3.19
CA THR A 133 14.80 -14.08 1.88
C THR A 133 14.24 -13.23 0.75
N TYR A 134 12.99 -12.75 0.90
CA TYR A 134 12.41 -11.83 -0.07
C TYR A 134 13.17 -10.52 -0.13
N ILE A 135 13.46 -9.90 1.02
CA ILE A 135 14.26 -8.67 1.10
C ILE A 135 15.62 -8.89 0.45
N GLN A 136 16.38 -9.91 0.85
CA GLN A 136 17.71 -10.21 0.29
C GLN A 136 17.73 -10.36 -1.25
N LYS A 137 16.63 -10.85 -1.83
CA LYS A 137 16.51 -11.05 -3.27
C LYS A 137 16.25 -9.76 -4.04
N HIS A 138 15.69 -8.74 -3.38
CA HIS A 138 15.19 -7.53 -4.01
C HIS A 138 15.79 -6.23 -3.41
N SER A 139 16.64 -6.33 -2.40
CA SER A 139 17.50 -5.26 -1.91
C SER A 139 18.67 -5.10 -2.88
N HIS A 140 18.70 -3.96 -3.58
CA HIS A 140 19.81 -3.54 -4.45
C HIS A 140 20.43 -2.27 -3.91
#